data_AF-A0A929T9T7-F1
#
_entry.id   AF-A0A929T9T7-F1
#
_cell.length_a   1.000
_cell.length_b   1.000
_cell.length_c   1.000
_cell.angle_alpha   90.00
_cell.angle_beta   90.00
_cell.angle_gamma   90.00
#
_symmetry.space_group_name_H-M   'P 1'
#
loop_
_entity.id
_entity.type
_entity.pdbx_description
1 polymer ?
#
loop_
_entity_poly.entity_id
_entity_poly.type
_entity_poly.pdbx_seq_one_letter_code
_entity_poly.pdbx_strand_id
1 'polypeptide(L)'
;MPNRITGLQSGLDTESLITSMVSGYQKKVDKLNEMQKRHTWKQEVWKDINKQVLNFYNDTLGKMKYTSAYRTKITTVSNANAASVVTGENAMNGIHRMQVTSIASNSYMTGGKVTDAAGAAYTAKEIPSCRISALQESKTLRSASAARRKKRF
;
A
#
# COMPACT_ATOMS: atom_id res chain seq x y z
N MET A 1 -85.28 -4.97 16.72
CA MET A 1 -85.48 -4.37 15.38
C MET A 1 -85.59 -2.86 15.59
N PRO A 2 -84.97 -1.96 14.80
CA PRO A 2 -84.61 -2.11 13.39
C PRO A 2 -83.18 -1.66 13.02
N ASN A 3 -82.63 -2.30 11.99
CA ASN A 3 -81.57 -1.71 11.17
C ASN A 3 -82.16 -0.49 10.45
N ARG A 4 -81.49 0.67 10.54
CA ARG A 4 -81.73 1.80 9.65
C ARG A 4 -80.48 2.04 8.80
N ILE A 5 -80.45 1.37 7.66
CA ILE A 5 -79.72 1.78 6.46
C ILE A 5 -80.47 2.98 5.90
N THR A 6 -79.90 4.17 6.01
CA THR A 6 -80.36 5.35 5.27
C THR A 6 -79.29 6.42 5.36
N GLY A 7 -78.41 6.45 4.36
CA GLY A 7 -77.33 7.42 4.26
C GLY A 7 -76.31 7.04 3.20
N LEU A 8 -76.76 6.70 1.97
CA LEU A 8 -75.92 6.62 0.77
C LEU A 8 -75.47 8.04 0.34
N GLN A 9 -74.97 8.85 1.28
CA GLN A 9 -74.28 10.09 0.94
C GLN A 9 -72.85 9.71 0.56
N SER A 10 -72.71 9.45 -0.73
CA SER A 10 -71.54 9.46 -1.61
C SER A 10 -70.26 10.12 -1.09
N GLY A 11 -69.74 9.60 0.00
CA GLY A 11 -68.35 9.65 0.45
C GLY A 11 -67.96 8.22 0.71
N LEU A 12 -68.06 7.38 -0.33
CA LEU A 12 -67.54 6.03 -0.29
C LEU A 12 -66.09 6.14 0.16
N ASP A 13 -65.85 5.55 1.31
CA ASP A 13 -64.58 5.33 1.94
C ASP A 13 -63.72 4.38 1.10
N THR A 14 -63.47 4.76 -0.15
CA THR A 14 -62.52 4.07 -1.03
C THR A 14 -61.12 4.26 -0.46
N GLU A 15 -60.78 5.46 0.01
CA GLU A 15 -59.45 5.78 0.56
C GLU A 15 -59.13 5.02 1.85
N SER A 16 -60.02 4.90 2.85
CA SER A 16 -59.72 4.12 4.07
C SER A 16 -59.91 2.61 3.87
N LEU A 17 -60.79 2.16 2.97
CA LEU A 17 -60.82 0.75 2.58
C LEU A 17 -59.52 0.34 1.85
N ILE A 18 -59.03 1.18 0.93
CA ILE A 18 -57.74 0.97 0.25
C ILE A 18 -56.60 1.07 1.25
N THR A 19 -56.60 2.06 2.15
CA THR A 19 -55.57 2.21 3.18
C THR A 19 -55.56 1.04 4.14
N SER A 20 -56.72 0.51 4.55
CA SER A 20 -56.80 -0.67 5.42
C SER A 20 -56.33 -1.94 4.70
N MET A 21 -56.65 -2.13 3.41
CA MET A 21 -56.10 -3.20 2.58
C MET A 21 -54.58 -3.10 2.39
N VAL A 22 -54.06 -1.90 2.10
CA VAL A 22 -52.63 -1.67 1.83
C VAL A 22 -51.81 -1.65 3.14
N SER A 23 -52.39 -1.24 4.27
CA SER A 23 -51.70 -1.18 5.57
C SER A 23 -51.12 -2.53 6.02
N GLY A 24 -51.79 -3.65 5.70
CA GLY A 24 -51.28 -4.99 5.97
C GLY A 24 -50.02 -5.31 5.17
N TYR A 25 -49.97 -4.88 3.91
CA TYR A 25 -48.79 -4.99 3.05
C TYR A 25 -47.67 -4.04 3.49
N GLN A 26 -48.02 -2.81 3.87
CA GLN A 26 -47.07 -1.82 4.39
C GLN A 26 -46.37 -2.34 5.64
N LYS A 27 -47.11 -2.90 6.61
CA LYS A 27 -46.54 -3.53 7.82
C LYS A 27 -45.58 -4.66 7.50
N LYS A 28 -45.88 -5.48 6.47
CA LYS A 28 -44.98 -6.55 6.03
C LYS A 28 -43.70 -5.99 5.41
N VAL A 29 -43.81 -4.93 4.61
CA VAL A 29 -42.68 -4.20 4.03
C VAL A 29 -41.83 -3.54 5.12
N ASP A 30 -42.45 -2.88 6.09
CA ASP A 30 -41.75 -2.23 7.21
C ASP A 30 -40.99 -3.24 8.05
N LYS A 31 -41.60 -4.40 8.35
CA LYS A 31 -40.92 -5.50 9.05
C LYS A 31 -39.71 -6.03 8.28
N LEU A 32 -39.82 -6.17 6.96
CA LEU A 32 -38.70 -6.58 6.11
C LEU A 32 -37.59 -5.53 6.10
N ASN A 33 -37.93 -4.24 6.02
CA ASN A 33 -36.99 -3.13 6.09
C ASN A 33 -36.26 -3.07 7.45
N GLU A 34 -36.97 -3.27 8.56
CA GLU A 34 -36.36 -3.37 9.89
C GLU A 34 -35.42 -4.57 10.02
N MET A 35 -35.82 -5.74 9.50
CA MET A 35 -34.94 -6.92 9.48
C MET A 35 -33.70 -6.64 8.65
N GLN A 36 -33.83 -6.02 7.48
CA GLN A 36 -32.71 -5.65 6.63
C GLN A 36 -31.74 -4.68 7.35
N LYS A 37 -32.27 -3.68 8.07
CA LYS A 37 -31.46 -2.78 8.91
C LYS A 37 -30.74 -3.53 10.02
N ARG A 38 -31.41 -4.44 10.73
CA ARG A 38 -30.76 -5.26 11.78
C ARG A 38 -29.69 -6.18 11.21
N HIS A 39 -29.90 -6.75 10.02
CA HIS A 39 -28.90 -7.60 9.36
C HIS A 39 -27.70 -6.79 8.90
N THR A 40 -27.89 -5.60 8.34
CA THR A 40 -26.80 -4.71 7.92
C THR A 40 -25.96 -4.24 9.11
N TRP A 41 -26.58 -3.83 10.22
CA TRP A 41 -25.85 -3.50 11.45
C TRP A 41 -25.02 -4.67 11.98
N LYS A 42 -25.58 -5.89 11.98
CA LYS A 42 -24.81 -7.09 12.35
C LYS A 42 -23.63 -7.30 11.41
N GLN A 43 -23.83 -7.18 10.10
CA GLN A 43 -22.76 -7.35 9.12
C GLN A 43 -21.65 -6.30 9.27
N GLU A 44 -21.99 -5.06 9.57
CA GLU A 44 -21.02 -3.98 9.81
C GLU A 44 -20.17 -4.26 11.04
N VAL A 45 -20.79 -4.64 12.16
CA VAL A 45 -20.07 -5.02 13.38
C VAL A 45 -19.16 -6.23 13.13
N TRP A 46 -19.63 -7.25 12.43
CA TRP A 46 -18.80 -8.42 12.11
C TRP A 46 -17.61 -8.07 11.21
N LYS A 47 -17.80 -7.18 10.23
CA LYS A 47 -16.70 -6.70 9.38
C LYS A 47 -15.67 -5.90 10.18
N ASP A 48 -16.11 -5.08 11.12
CA ASP A 48 -15.21 -4.31 11.97
C ASP A 48 -14.37 -5.22 12.87
N ILE A 49 -15.01 -6.17 13.55
CA ILE A 49 -14.32 -7.17 14.38
C ILE A 49 -13.30 -7.97 13.56
N ASN A 50 -13.67 -8.42 12.36
CA ASN A 50 -12.73 -9.15 11.50
C ASN A 50 -11.49 -8.31 11.14
N LYS A 51 -11.67 -7.01 10.88
CA LYS A 51 -10.52 -6.11 10.63
C LYS A 51 -9.66 -5.96 11.87
N GLN A 52 -10.26 -5.76 13.03
CA GLN A 52 -9.51 -5.63 14.29
C GLN A 52 -8.69 -6.89 14.60
N VAL A 53 -9.30 -8.08 14.43
CA VAL A 53 -8.60 -9.37 14.64
C VAL A 53 -7.48 -9.56 13.62
N LEU A 54 -7.71 -9.24 12.35
CA LEU A 54 -6.69 -9.35 11.31
C LEU A 54 -5.50 -8.41 11.57
N ASN A 55 -5.78 -7.16 11.95
CA ASN A 55 -4.75 -6.18 12.29
C ASN A 55 -3.96 -6.64 13.51
N PHE A 56 -4.63 -7.11 14.56
CA PHE A 56 -3.96 -7.64 15.74
C PHE A 56 -3.06 -8.84 15.41
N TYR A 57 -3.55 -9.76 14.57
CA TYR A 57 -2.78 -10.93 14.17
C TYR A 57 -1.54 -10.54 13.34
N ASN A 58 -1.69 -9.64 12.36
CA ASN A 58 -0.60 -9.29 11.46
C ASN A 58 0.42 -8.33 12.08
N ASP A 59 -0.06 -7.27 12.75
CA ASP A 59 0.81 -6.18 13.20
C ASP A 59 1.45 -6.42 14.54
N THR A 60 0.73 -7.01 15.49
CA THR A 60 1.23 -7.25 16.84
C THR A 60 1.72 -8.68 16.99
N LEU A 61 0.85 -9.67 16.85
CA LEU A 61 1.22 -11.06 17.10
C LEU A 61 2.19 -11.60 16.05
N GLY A 62 1.99 -11.24 14.78
CA GLY A 62 2.83 -11.64 13.66
C GLY A 62 4.27 -11.19 13.84
N LYS A 63 4.48 -9.94 14.27
CA LYS A 63 5.83 -9.39 14.54
C LYS A 63 6.44 -10.00 15.81
N MET A 64 5.66 -10.18 16.87
CA MET A 64 6.11 -10.74 18.14
C MET A 64 6.39 -12.24 18.11
N LYS A 65 5.83 -12.99 17.15
CA LYS A 65 6.07 -14.43 17.00
C LYS A 65 7.52 -14.74 16.59
N TYR A 66 8.17 -13.84 15.87
CA TYR A 66 9.52 -14.09 15.38
C TYR A 66 10.56 -13.74 16.44
N THR A 67 11.45 -14.69 16.74
CA THR A 67 12.61 -14.47 17.61
C THR A 67 13.48 -13.31 17.13
N SER A 68 13.48 -13.04 15.82
CA SER A 68 14.21 -11.93 15.21
C SER A 68 13.82 -10.56 15.73
N ALA A 69 12.55 -10.35 16.06
CA ALA A 69 12.07 -9.09 16.63
C ALA A 69 12.78 -8.78 17.96
N TYR A 70 13.05 -9.81 18.77
CA TYR A 70 13.72 -9.67 20.07
C TYR A 70 15.26 -9.70 20.00
N ARG A 71 15.83 -10.09 18.86
CA ARG A 71 17.29 -10.13 18.65
C ARG A 71 17.83 -8.86 18.00
N THR A 72 16.97 -7.90 17.65
CA THR A 72 17.37 -6.59 17.16
C THR A 72 18.27 -5.87 18.18
N LYS A 73 19.33 -5.22 17.68
CA LYS A 73 20.31 -4.51 18.50
C LYS A 73 20.20 -3.02 18.23
N ILE A 74 20.21 -2.24 19.31
CA ILE A 74 20.34 -0.79 19.22
C ILE A 74 21.82 -0.48 19.06
N THR A 75 22.17 0.32 18.05
CA THR A 75 23.52 0.84 17.87
C THR A 75 23.53 2.34 17.99
N THR A 76 24.53 2.87 18.70
CA THR A 76 24.77 4.29 18.86
C THR A 76 26.14 4.61 18.28
N VAL A 77 26.20 5.63 17.43
CA VAL A 77 27.44 6.10 16.81
C VAL A 77 27.77 7.45 17.42
N SER A 78 29.04 7.64 17.80
CA SER A 78 29.51 8.88 18.41
C SER A 78 29.47 10.08 17.45
N ASN A 79 29.56 9.85 16.13
CA ASN A 79 29.43 10.88 15.11
C ASN A 79 28.59 10.38 13.92
N ALA A 80 27.31 10.74 13.91
CA ALA A 80 26.35 10.33 12.88
C ALA A 80 26.60 10.97 11.50
N ASN A 81 27.33 12.10 11.42
CA ASN A 81 27.67 12.73 10.15
C ASN A 81 28.82 12.02 9.43
N ALA A 82 29.65 11.27 10.16
CA ALA A 82 30.77 10.54 9.59
C ALA A 82 30.40 9.12 9.17
N ALA A 83 29.53 8.43 9.91
CA ALA A 83 29.09 7.07 9.59
C ALA A 83 27.74 6.73 10.21
N SER A 84 26.94 5.94 9.49
CA SER A 84 25.71 5.31 10.00
C SER A 84 25.89 3.80 9.97
N VAL A 85 25.51 3.13 11.06
CA VAL A 85 25.61 1.67 11.20
C VAL A 85 24.21 1.10 11.29
N VAL A 86 23.90 0.15 10.39
CA VAL A 86 22.66 -0.63 10.43
C VAL A 86 23.03 -2.07 10.80
N THR A 87 22.48 -2.57 11.89
CA THR A 87 22.77 -3.93 12.38
C THR A 87 21.72 -4.93 11.95
N GLY A 88 22.18 -6.09 11.49
CA GLY A 88 21.34 -7.27 11.30
C GLY A 88 21.14 -8.07 12.59
N GLU A 89 20.31 -9.12 12.50
CA GLU A 89 19.87 -9.93 13.64
C GLU A 89 20.98 -10.74 14.34
N ASN A 90 22.06 -11.04 13.62
CA ASN A 90 23.21 -11.80 14.12
C ASN A 90 24.39 -10.92 14.53
N ALA A 91 24.18 -9.61 14.67
CA ALA A 91 25.22 -8.70 15.15
C ALA A 91 25.62 -9.03 16.60
N MET A 92 26.93 -9.05 16.86
CA MET A 92 27.48 -9.32 18.18
C MET A 92 27.37 -8.07 19.07
N ASN A 93 27.10 -8.26 20.36
CA ASN A 93 27.12 -7.15 21.32
C ASN A 93 28.57 -6.77 21.62
N GLY A 94 28.97 -5.54 21.29
CA GLY A 94 30.32 -5.06 21.55
C GLY A 94 30.53 -3.58 21.23
N ILE A 95 31.62 -3.02 21.74
CA ILE A 95 32.08 -1.67 21.40
C ILE A 95 33.15 -1.81 20.32
N HIS A 96 32.90 -1.19 19.16
CA HIS A 96 33.84 -1.18 18.05
C HIS A 96 34.40 0.22 17.85
N ARG A 97 35.72 0.34 17.67
CA ARG A 97 36.38 1.60 17.29
C ARG A 97 36.63 1.59 15.79
N MET A 98 36.20 2.65 15.11
CA MET A 98 36.36 2.82 13.67
C MET A 98 37.05 4.16 13.40
N GLN A 99 38.02 4.16 12.51
CA GLN A 99 38.70 5.35 12.02
C GLN A 99 38.47 5.47 10.51
N VAL A 100 37.97 6.63 10.06
CA VAL A 100 37.76 6.92 8.63
C VAL A 100 38.98 7.66 8.11
N THR A 101 39.75 7.04 7.21
CA THR A 101 40.98 7.61 6.65
C THR A 101 40.76 8.31 5.30
N SER A 102 39.88 7.77 4.46
CA SER A 102 39.48 8.38 3.19
C SER A 102 38.10 7.85 2.77
N ILE A 103 37.34 8.68 2.03
CA ILE A 103 36.03 8.32 1.50
C ILE A 103 36.20 7.85 0.05
N ALA A 104 35.46 6.81 -0.34
CA ALA A 104 35.44 6.36 -1.73
C ALA A 104 34.85 7.44 -2.65
N SER A 105 35.60 7.81 -3.69
CA SER A 105 35.14 8.71 -4.74
C SER A 105 34.97 7.96 -6.06
N ASN A 106 33.95 8.33 -6.83
CA ASN A 106 33.76 7.80 -8.19
C ASN A 106 34.90 8.27 -9.10
N SER A 107 35.37 7.40 -10.01
CA SER A 107 36.27 7.82 -11.06
C SER A 107 35.50 8.57 -12.14
N TYR A 108 36.04 9.70 -12.58
CA TYR A 108 35.54 10.43 -13.74
C TYR A 108 36.71 10.72 -14.69
N MET A 109 36.50 10.40 -15.97
CA MET A 109 37.45 10.64 -17.05
C MET A 109 36.90 11.78 -17.90
N THR A 110 37.50 12.96 -17.81
CA THR A 110 37.21 14.07 -18.73
C THR A 110 38.17 14.03 -19.90
N GLY A 111 37.66 14.14 -21.12
CA GLY A 111 38.49 14.17 -22.33
C GLY A 111 39.47 15.35 -22.33
N GLY A 112 40.73 15.09 -22.68
CA GLY A 112 41.74 16.14 -22.84
C GLY A 112 41.44 17.06 -24.02
N LYS A 113 41.85 18.32 -23.93
CA LYS A 113 41.78 19.27 -25.05
C LYS A 113 42.77 18.81 -26.13
N VAL A 114 42.27 18.51 -27.33
CA VAL A 114 43.12 18.30 -28.50
C VAL A 114 43.29 19.65 -29.18
N THR A 115 44.54 20.05 -29.40
CA THR A 115 44.89 21.26 -30.14
C THR A 115 45.30 20.87 -31.56
N ASP A 116 44.75 21.59 -32.55
CA ASP A 116 45.22 21.49 -33.93
C ASP A 116 46.48 22.36 -34.13
N ALA A 117 47.25 22.14 -35.19
CA ALA A 117 48.48 22.87 -35.52
C ALA A 117 48.29 24.40 -35.64
N ALA A 118 47.04 24.87 -35.79
CA ALA A 118 46.65 26.28 -35.79
C ALA A 118 46.29 26.85 -34.38
N GLY A 119 46.44 26.08 -33.30
CA GLY A 119 46.22 26.51 -31.92
C GLY A 119 44.77 26.52 -31.43
N ALA A 120 43.80 26.07 -32.24
CA ALA A 120 42.40 25.94 -31.82
C ALA A 120 42.21 24.71 -30.92
N ALA A 121 41.62 24.91 -29.73
CA ALA A 121 41.38 23.86 -28.75
C ALA A 121 39.93 23.34 -28.82
N TYR A 122 39.77 22.05 -29.09
CA TYR A 122 38.46 21.39 -29.09
C TYR A 122 38.28 20.60 -27.79
N THR A 123 37.27 20.94 -27.01
CA THR A 123 36.82 20.13 -25.87
C THR A 123 35.83 19.08 -26.35
N ALA A 124 35.92 17.86 -25.81
CA ALA A 124 34.88 16.87 -26.00
C ALA A 124 33.59 17.39 -25.35
N LYS A 125 32.73 18.02 -26.14
CA LYS A 125 31.39 18.44 -25.75
C LYS A 125 30.62 17.18 -25.36
N GLU A 126 30.11 17.16 -24.13
CA GLU A 126 29.44 16.05 -23.45
C GLU A 126 28.61 15.20 -24.42
N ILE A 127 29.13 14.04 -24.80
CA ILE A 127 28.33 13.01 -25.46
C ILE A 127 27.60 12.26 -24.32
N PRO A 128 26.26 12.29 -24.27
CA PRO A 128 25.47 11.65 -23.21
C PRO A 128 25.65 10.11 -23.13
N SER A 129 26.41 9.50 -24.05
CA SER A 129 26.72 8.07 -24.08
C SER A 129 27.73 7.61 -23.02
N CYS A 130 28.45 8.53 -22.37
CA CYS A 130 29.47 8.17 -21.37
C CYS A 130 29.01 8.29 -19.91
N ARG A 131 27.69 8.35 -19.63
CA ARG A 131 27.20 8.06 -18.27
C ARG A 131 27.30 6.55 -18.06
N ILE A 132 28.07 6.13 -17.04
CA ILE A 132 28.23 4.72 -16.62
C ILE A 132 26.86 4.03 -16.38
N SER A 133 25.78 4.79 -16.21
CA SER A 133 24.40 4.29 -16.22
C SER A 133 24.01 3.50 -17.48
N ALA A 134 24.61 3.75 -18.65
CA ALA A 134 24.33 3.01 -19.88
C ALA A 134 24.91 1.58 -19.89
N LEU A 135 25.96 1.30 -19.09
CA LEU A 135 26.49 -0.06 -18.93
C LEU A 135 25.58 -0.91 -18.03
N GLN A 136 24.83 -0.30 -17.12
CA GLN A 136 23.93 -1.00 -16.21
C GLN A 136 22.66 -1.46 -16.95
N GLU A 137 22.13 -0.68 -17.89
CA GLU A 137 21.01 -1.07 -18.76
C GLU A 137 21.37 -2.19 -19.76
N SER A 138 22.63 -2.25 -20.22
CA SER A 138 23.08 -3.34 -21.10
C SER A 138 23.14 -4.71 -20.39
N LYS A 139 23.44 -4.73 -19.08
CA LYS A 139 23.46 -5.95 -18.26
C LYS A 139 22.05 -6.46 -17.93
N THR A 140 21.09 -5.57 -17.69
CA THR A 140 19.69 -5.95 -17.42
C THR A 140 18.98 -6.45 -18.70
N LEU A 141 19.30 -5.91 -19.87
CA LEU A 141 18.78 -6.41 -21.16
C LEU A 141 19.36 -7.77 -21.57
N ARG A 142 20.63 -8.05 -21.23
CA ARG A 142 21.24 -9.38 -21.43
C ARG A 142 20.65 -10.46 -20.53
N SER A 143 20.29 -10.16 -19.28
CA SER A 143 19.60 -11.12 -18.41
C SER A 143 18.13 -11.31 -18.80
N ALA A 144 17.44 -10.26 -19.25
CA ALA A 144 16.06 -10.34 -19.74
C ALA A 144 15.91 -11.13 -21.06
N SER A 145 16.87 -11.02 -21.98
CA SER A 145 16.87 -11.82 -23.22
C SER A 145 17.21 -13.30 -22.99
N ALA A 146 18.11 -13.60 -22.03
CA ALA A 146 18.38 -14.97 -21.59
C ALA A 146 17.13 -15.65 -20.96
N ALA A 147 16.31 -14.90 -20.23
CA ALA A 147 15.06 -15.40 -19.65
C ALA A 147 13.96 -15.67 -20.71
N ARG A 148 13.88 -14.87 -21.79
CA ARG A 148 12.93 -15.09 -22.89
C ARG A 148 13.29 -16.30 -23.77
N ARG A 149 14.58 -16.67 -23.88
CA ARG A 149 15.02 -17.82 -24.69
C ARG A 149 14.75 -19.18 -24.03
N LYS A 150 14.64 -19.23 -22.69
CA LYS A 150 14.28 -20.46 -21.95
C LYS A 150 12.78 -20.75 -21.87
N LYS A 151 11.90 -19.82 -22.26
CA LYS A 151 10.43 -20.02 -22.32
C LYS A 151 9.91 -20.44 -23.70
N ARG A 152 10.81 -20.81 -24.62
CA ARG A 152 10.47 -21.21 -26.01
C ARG A 152 10.92 -22.64 -26.35
N PHE A 153 11.20 -23.45 -25.33
CA PHE A 153 11.25 -24.91 -25.42
C PHE A 153 10.40 -25.48 -24.29
#